data_AF-A0A357LLF9-F1
#
_entry.id   AF-A0A357LLF9-F1
#
_cell.length_a   1.000
_cell.length_b   1.000
_cell.length_c   1.000
_cell.angle_alpha   90.00
_cell.angle_beta   90.00
_cell.angle_gamma   90.00
#
_symmetry.space_group_name_H-M   'P 1'
#
loop_
_entity.id
_entity.type
_entity.pdbx_description
1 polymer ?
#
loop_
_entity_poly.entity_id
_entity_poly.type
_entity_poly.pdbx_seq_one_letter_code
_entity_poly.pdbx_strand_id
1 'polypeptide(L)'
;MQALVKAGADVKIRSRWGVTPLHYAILSWGRHRFKKPRGSEHILALLTAGADVNAKDEDGFTPLHFASMSNNKPDHIQILLGNGANIMAQNKWGFTPLHWAAIASTAKQIDALLLAGADIDAKDEFGKTPLHWAVTYRNNKFT
;
A
#
# COMPACT_ATOMS: atom_id res chain seq x y z
N MET A 1 15.93 9.55 8.57
CA MET A 1 14.73 8.92 9.15
C MET A 1 15.00 8.44 10.58
N GLN A 2 15.81 7.39 10.81
CA GLN A 2 16.03 6.85 12.16
C GLN A 2 16.47 7.90 13.20
N ALA A 3 17.37 8.82 12.83
CA ALA A 3 17.78 9.91 13.71
C ALA A 3 16.63 10.84 14.12
N LEU A 4 15.67 11.11 13.22
CA LEU A 4 14.51 11.96 13.52
C LEU A 4 13.54 11.24 14.47
N VAL A 5 13.30 9.94 14.23
CA VAL A 5 12.46 9.11 15.13
C VAL A 5 13.09 9.05 16.52
N LYS A 6 14.40 8.84 16.63
CA LYS A 6 15.13 8.86 17.91
C LYS A 6 15.10 10.23 18.60
N ALA A 7 15.04 11.32 17.83
CA ALA A 7 14.91 12.68 18.36
C ALA A 7 13.46 13.02 18.80
N GLY A 8 12.52 12.08 18.73
CA GLY A 8 11.14 12.28 19.16
C GLY A 8 10.20 12.87 18.10
N ALA A 9 10.56 12.79 16.80
CA ALA A 9 9.65 13.21 15.75
C ALA A 9 8.36 12.36 15.75
N ASP A 10 7.21 13.03 15.65
CA ASP A 10 5.91 12.35 15.57
C ASP A 10 5.77 11.56 14.27
N VAL A 11 5.66 10.24 14.39
CA VAL A 11 5.50 9.30 13.26
C VAL A 11 4.06 9.23 12.73
N LYS A 12 3.10 9.80 13.45
CA LYS A 12 1.67 9.83 13.08
C LYS A 12 1.26 11.13 12.38
N ILE A 13 2.18 12.09 12.23
CA ILE A 13 1.91 13.37 11.59
C ILE A 13 1.33 13.16 10.18
N ARG A 14 0.41 14.03 9.77
CA ARG A 14 -0.24 13.99 8.46
C ARG A 14 0.17 15.19 7.63
N SER A 15 0.40 14.97 6.34
CA SER A 15 0.53 16.06 5.36
C SER A 15 -0.83 16.72 5.09
N ARG A 16 -0.85 17.75 4.26
CA ARG A 16 -2.08 18.42 3.79
C ARG A 16 -3.05 17.55 2.98
N TRP A 17 -2.69 16.29 2.74
CA TRP A 17 -3.48 15.29 2.02
C TRP A 17 -3.82 14.10 2.93
N GLY A 18 -3.62 14.21 4.24
CA GLY A 18 -3.79 13.12 5.20
C GLY A 18 -2.71 12.04 5.17
N VAL A 19 -1.71 12.16 4.29
CA VAL A 19 -0.64 11.17 4.09
C VAL A 19 0.35 11.20 5.25
N THR A 20 0.61 10.04 5.85
CA THR A 20 1.54 9.87 6.98
C THR A 20 2.97 9.47 6.54
N PRO A 21 4.00 9.60 7.41
CA PRO A 21 5.33 9.06 7.14
C PRO A 21 5.35 7.61 6.67
N LEU A 22 4.45 6.77 7.18
CA LEU A 22 4.34 5.36 6.79
C LEU A 22 3.92 5.20 5.32
N HIS A 23 2.98 6.01 4.84
CA HIS A 23 2.61 6.03 3.42
C HIS A 23 3.80 6.42 2.54
N TYR A 24 4.55 7.46 2.91
CA TYR A 24 5.73 7.89 2.16
C TYR A 24 6.85 6.84 2.15
N ALA A 25 7.05 6.14 3.26
CA ALA A 25 8.05 5.07 3.35
C ALA A 25 7.79 3.97 2.30
N ILE A 26 6.53 3.63 2.07
CA ILE A 26 6.10 2.63 1.08
C ILE A 26 6.26 3.16 -0.35
N LEU A 27 5.87 4.42 -0.58
CA LEU A 27 5.90 5.03 -1.91
C LEU A 27 7.30 5.24 -2.46
N SER A 28 8.30 5.47 -1.61
CA SER A 28 9.71 5.77 -1.94
C SER A 28 10.08 5.45 -3.40
N TRP A 29 9.75 6.39 -4.29
CA TRP A 29 9.94 6.28 -5.73
C TRP A 29 11.45 6.29 -5.92
N GLY A 30 12.02 5.14 -6.24
CA GLY A 30 13.47 4.99 -6.37
C GLY A 30 14.00 5.84 -7.53
N ARG A 31 14.30 7.12 -7.29
CA ARG A 31 15.08 7.97 -8.21
C ARG A 31 16.58 7.81 -8.02
N HIS A 32 17.06 6.64 -7.58
CA HIS A 32 18.49 6.42 -7.40
C HIS A 32 18.90 5.04 -7.94
N ARG A 33 19.41 5.03 -9.19
CA ARG A 33 19.95 3.86 -9.90
C ARG A 33 21.20 3.26 -9.25
N PHE A 34 21.70 3.78 -8.12
CA PHE A 34 23.05 3.45 -7.61
C PHE A 34 23.18 3.31 -6.08
N LYS A 35 22.11 3.09 -5.32
CA LYS A 35 22.22 2.67 -3.92
C LYS A 35 21.42 1.39 -3.68
N LYS A 36 22.02 0.46 -2.94
CA LYS A 36 21.42 -0.78 -2.41
C LYS A 36 19.94 -0.56 -2.12
N PRO A 37 19.02 -1.47 -2.52
CA PRO A 37 17.62 -1.33 -2.15
C PRO A 37 17.56 -1.14 -0.65
N ARG A 38 17.15 0.06 -0.22
CA ARG A 38 16.85 0.28 1.18
C ARG A 38 15.71 -0.68 1.48
N GLY A 39 16.00 -1.68 2.31
CA GLY A 39 15.04 -2.72 2.63
C GLY A 39 13.78 -2.13 3.25
N SER A 40 12.82 -3.02 3.50
CA SER A 40 11.61 -2.71 4.26
C SER A 40 11.86 -2.31 5.72
N GLU A 41 13.12 -2.19 6.15
CA GLU A 41 13.58 -1.71 7.46
C GLU A 41 12.94 -0.37 7.85
N HIS A 42 12.66 0.50 6.89
CA HIS A 42 12.07 1.81 7.16
C HIS A 42 10.59 1.70 7.56
N ILE A 43 9.87 0.72 6.99
CA ILE A 43 8.47 0.42 7.33
C ILE A 43 8.44 -0.15 8.75
N LEU A 44 9.27 -1.15 9.04
CA LEU A 44 9.37 -1.76 10.36
C LEU A 44 9.74 -0.72 11.43
N ALA A 45 10.73 0.15 11.18
CA ALA A 45 11.12 1.17 12.12
C ALA A 45 10.00 2.16 12.45
N LEU A 46 9.16 2.54 11.47
CA LEU A 46 8.00 3.40 11.72
C LEU A 46 6.91 2.66 12.50
N LEU A 47 6.65 1.39 12.19
CA LEU A 47 5.67 0.56 12.90
C LEU A 47 6.09 0.33 14.36
N THR A 48 7.36 -0.01 14.61
CA THR A 48 7.91 -0.12 15.97
C THR A 48 7.86 1.20 16.74
N ALA A 49 7.98 2.33 16.05
CA ALA A 49 7.82 3.66 16.65
C ALA A 49 6.34 4.05 16.87
N GLY A 50 5.39 3.17 16.58
CA GLY A 50 3.96 3.37 16.83
C GLY A 50 3.20 4.05 15.70
N ALA A 51 3.72 4.04 14.46
CA ALA A 51 2.94 4.48 13.31
C ALA A 51 1.68 3.63 13.14
N ASP A 52 0.56 4.27 12.83
CA ASP A 52 -0.70 3.56 12.58
C ASP A 52 -0.66 2.88 11.20
N VAL A 53 -0.64 1.54 11.22
CA VAL A 53 -0.60 0.68 10.03
C VAL A 53 -1.86 0.81 9.16
N ASN A 54 -2.97 1.27 9.74
CA ASN A 54 -4.26 1.44 9.09
C ASN A 54 -4.63 2.91 8.88
N ALA A 55 -3.67 3.83 9.09
CA ALA A 55 -3.89 5.26 8.88
C ALA A 55 -4.45 5.50 7.47
N LYS A 56 -5.54 6.26 7.37
CA LYS A 56 -6.12 6.63 6.07
C LYS A 56 -5.59 7.98 5.61
N ASP A 57 -5.31 8.17 4.33
CA ASP A 57 -5.16 9.51 3.78
C ASP A 57 -6.53 10.19 3.57
N GLU A 58 -6.55 11.38 2.98
CA GLU A 58 -7.80 12.08 2.71
C GLU A 58 -8.76 11.28 1.82
N ASP A 59 -8.26 10.42 0.94
CA ASP A 59 -9.08 9.60 0.03
C ASP A 59 -9.39 8.21 0.58
N GLY A 60 -9.01 7.95 1.83
CA GLY A 60 -9.27 6.69 2.50
C GLY A 60 -8.25 5.59 2.21
N PHE A 61 -7.17 5.90 1.48
CA PHE A 61 -6.12 4.92 1.22
C PHE A 61 -5.33 4.64 2.48
N THR A 62 -5.06 3.37 2.72
CA THR A 62 -4.18 2.90 3.80
C THR A 62 -2.79 2.59 3.26
N PRO A 63 -1.76 2.47 4.13
CA PRO A 63 -0.44 1.97 3.75
C PRO A 63 -0.48 0.71 2.86
N LEU A 64 -1.41 -0.21 3.13
CA LEU A 64 -1.57 -1.43 2.35
C LEU A 64 -2.05 -1.19 0.91
N HIS A 65 -2.89 -0.17 0.68
CA HIS A 65 -3.24 0.23 -0.69
C HIS A 65 -2.02 0.71 -1.46
N PHE A 66 -1.18 1.55 -0.84
CA PHE A 66 0.06 2.04 -1.45
C PHE A 66 1.06 0.90 -1.73
N ALA A 67 1.15 -0.09 -0.83
CA ALA A 67 2.00 -1.25 -1.03
C ALA A 67 1.52 -2.11 -2.21
N SER A 68 0.20 -2.20 -2.42
CA SER A 68 -0.43 -2.96 -3.51
C SER A 68 -0.17 -2.34 -4.89
N MET A 69 -0.02 -1.02 -4.95
CA MET A 69 0.38 -0.29 -6.17
C MET A 69 1.88 -0.30 -6.44
N SER A 70 2.70 -0.78 -5.49
CA SER A 70 4.15 -0.75 -5.63
C SER A 70 4.64 -1.81 -6.63
N ASN A 71 5.70 -1.51 -7.37
CA ASN A 71 6.31 -2.49 -8.28
C ASN A 71 7.30 -3.39 -7.54
N ASN A 72 7.10 -4.71 -7.64
CA ASN A 72 8.04 -5.75 -7.21
C ASN A 72 8.52 -5.65 -5.75
N LYS A 73 7.63 -5.30 -4.80
CA LYS A 73 7.90 -5.29 -3.35
C LYS A 73 6.78 -6.00 -2.55
N PRO A 74 6.51 -7.28 -2.81
CA PRO A 74 5.50 -8.04 -2.05
C PRO A 74 5.81 -8.09 -0.54
N ASP A 75 7.08 -7.97 -0.14
CA ASP A 75 7.50 -7.93 1.27
C ASP A 75 6.83 -6.79 2.06
N HIS A 76 6.51 -5.66 1.41
CA HIS A 76 5.80 -4.56 2.07
C HIS A 76 4.39 -4.98 2.50
N ILE A 77 3.70 -5.76 1.65
CA ILE A 77 2.37 -6.30 1.95
C ILE A 77 2.48 -7.25 3.15
N GLN A 78 3.44 -8.17 3.13
CA GLN A 78 3.65 -9.13 4.22
C GLN A 78 3.96 -8.44 5.55
N ILE A 79 4.81 -7.42 5.53
CA ILE A 79 5.16 -6.65 6.74
C ILE A 79 3.97 -5.90 7.30
N LEU A 80 3.20 -5.22 6.44
CA LEU A 80 2.02 -4.47 6.88
C LEU A 80 0.97 -5.42 7.47
N LEU A 81 0.68 -6.53 6.79
CA LEU A 81 -0.26 -7.54 7.26
C LEU A 81 0.18 -8.19 8.57
N GLY A 82 1.48 -8.54 8.69
CA GLY A 82 2.06 -9.06 9.92
C GLY A 82 2.02 -8.07 11.10
N ASN A 83 1.79 -6.79 10.84
CA ASN A 83 1.60 -5.74 11.85
C ASN A 83 0.14 -5.30 11.99
N GLY A 84 -0.82 -6.07 11.48
CA GLY A 84 -2.25 -5.82 11.67
C GLY A 84 -2.91 -4.89 10.65
N ALA A 85 -2.32 -4.73 9.45
CA ALA A 85 -3.01 -4.05 8.37
C ALA A 85 -4.31 -4.77 8.00
N ASN A 86 -5.39 -4.00 7.81
CA ASN A 86 -6.65 -4.54 7.36
C ASN A 86 -6.59 -4.84 5.85
N ILE A 87 -6.58 -6.12 5.50
CA ILE A 87 -6.55 -6.60 4.12
C ILE A 87 -7.81 -6.24 3.31
N MET A 88 -8.94 -6.05 3.99
CA MET A 88 -10.23 -5.65 3.40
C MET A 88 -10.49 -4.15 3.55
N ALA A 89 -9.48 -3.34 3.88
CA ALA A 89 -9.66 -1.90 3.99
C ALA A 89 -10.21 -1.34 2.67
N GLN A 90 -11.25 -0.52 2.74
CA GLN A 90 -11.78 0.19 1.59
C GLN A 90 -11.43 1.68 1.67
N ASN A 91 -11.03 2.23 0.51
CA ASN A 91 -10.94 3.67 0.31
C ASN A 91 -12.34 4.28 0.08
N LYS A 92 -12.41 5.59 -0.18
CA LYS A 92 -13.67 6.33 -0.37
C LYS A 92 -14.55 5.87 -1.53
N TRP A 93 -14.06 5.01 -2.42
CA TRP A 93 -14.81 4.49 -3.56
C TRP A 93 -15.05 2.98 -3.44
N GLY A 94 -14.82 2.40 -2.26
CA GLY A 94 -14.98 0.97 -2.02
C GLY A 94 -13.83 0.09 -2.54
N PHE A 95 -12.77 0.68 -3.09
CA PHE A 95 -11.65 -0.10 -3.62
C PHE A 95 -10.85 -0.69 -2.47
N THR A 96 -10.54 -1.99 -2.58
CA THR A 96 -9.65 -2.70 -1.66
C THR A 96 -8.20 -2.67 -2.16
N PRO A 97 -7.20 -3.05 -1.34
CA PRO A 97 -5.84 -3.27 -1.79
C PRO A 97 -5.74 -4.18 -3.04
N LEU A 98 -6.57 -5.22 -3.12
CA LEU A 98 -6.58 -6.13 -4.26
C LEU A 98 -7.07 -5.47 -5.56
N HIS A 99 -8.04 -4.55 -5.48
CA HIS A 99 -8.45 -3.76 -6.65
C HIS A 99 -7.26 -2.96 -7.20
N TRP A 100 -6.46 -2.34 -6.33
CA TRP A 100 -5.30 -1.56 -6.75
C TRP A 100 -4.16 -2.41 -7.31
N ALA A 101 -3.90 -3.60 -6.75
CA ALA A 101 -2.95 -4.54 -7.33
C ALA A 101 -3.39 -5.01 -8.73
N ALA A 102 -4.69 -5.24 -8.92
CA ALA A 102 -5.28 -5.61 -10.20
C ALA A 102 -5.14 -4.50 -11.26
N ILE A 103 -5.45 -3.24 -10.90
CA ILE A 103 -5.27 -2.06 -11.76
C ILE A 103 -3.80 -1.87 -12.14
N ALA A 104 -2.89 -2.02 -11.19
CA ALA A 104 -1.45 -1.92 -11.43
C ALA A 104 -0.89 -3.12 -12.23
N SER A 105 -1.64 -4.22 -12.36
CA SER A 105 -1.23 -5.48 -12.99
C SER A 105 0.03 -6.09 -12.34
N THR A 106 0.13 -5.97 -11.02
CA THR A 106 1.29 -6.40 -10.24
C THR A 106 1.10 -7.83 -9.73
N ALA A 107 1.39 -8.83 -10.58
CA ALA A 107 1.15 -10.26 -10.28
C ALA A 107 1.63 -10.69 -8.88
N LYS A 108 2.87 -10.32 -8.50
CA LYS A 108 3.42 -10.67 -7.18
C LYS A 108 2.65 -10.07 -6.00
N GLN A 109 2.08 -8.88 -6.17
CA GLN A 109 1.26 -8.22 -5.16
C GLN A 109 -0.13 -8.84 -5.10
N ILE A 110 -0.70 -9.20 -6.25
CA ILE A 110 -1.96 -9.96 -6.33
C ILE A 110 -1.79 -11.29 -5.58
N ASP A 111 -0.75 -12.06 -5.91
CA ASP A 111 -0.46 -13.34 -5.26
C ASP A 111 -0.27 -13.17 -3.75
N ALA A 112 0.49 -12.15 -3.32
CA ALA A 112 0.72 -11.88 -1.90
C ALA A 112 -0.57 -11.54 -1.14
N LEU A 113 -1.48 -10.77 -1.75
CA LEU A 113 -2.77 -10.42 -1.14
C LEU A 113 -3.71 -11.64 -1.11
N LEU A 114 -3.79 -12.42 -2.18
CA LEU A 114 -4.62 -13.61 -2.24
C LEU A 114 -4.15 -14.68 -1.24
N LEU A 115 -2.84 -14.90 -1.13
CA LEU A 115 -2.26 -15.80 -0.12
C LEU A 115 -2.56 -15.35 1.31
N ALA A 116 -2.69 -14.03 1.52
CA ALA A 116 -3.08 -13.47 2.80
C ALA A 116 -4.60 -13.45 3.05
N GLY A 117 -5.40 -13.99 2.13
CA GLY A 117 -6.84 -14.12 2.28
C GLY A 117 -7.65 -12.90 1.82
N ALA A 118 -7.11 -12.08 0.90
CA ALA A 118 -7.89 -11.03 0.25
C ALA A 118 -9.11 -11.61 -0.47
N ASP A 119 -10.25 -10.94 -0.37
CA ASP A 119 -11.47 -11.34 -1.06
C ASP A 119 -11.33 -11.04 -2.55
N ILE A 120 -11.22 -12.11 -3.34
CA ILE A 120 -11.03 -12.05 -4.79
C ILE A 120 -12.21 -11.41 -5.53
N ASP A 121 -13.41 -11.49 -4.93
CA ASP A 121 -14.68 -11.02 -5.51
C ASP A 121 -15.23 -9.81 -4.76
N ALA A 122 -14.41 -9.14 -3.95
CA ALA A 122 -14.78 -7.90 -3.28
C ALA A 122 -15.33 -6.89 -4.29
N LYS A 123 -16.44 -6.23 -3.96
CA LYS A 123 -17.07 -5.24 -4.82
C LYS A 123 -16.76 -3.83 -4.33
N ASP A 124 -16.37 -2.96 -5.26
CA ASP A 124 -16.32 -1.52 -5.05
C ASP A 124 -17.72 -0.89 -5.05
N GLU A 125 -17.80 0.43 -4.90
CA GLU A 125 -19.08 1.17 -4.91
C GLU A 125 -19.82 1.11 -6.26
N PHE A 126 -19.12 0.74 -7.34
CA PHE A 126 -19.71 0.54 -8.66
C PHE A 126 -20.15 -0.91 -8.90
N GLY A 127 -20.02 -1.78 -7.89
CA GLY A 127 -20.29 -3.21 -8.00
C GLY A 127 -19.25 -3.98 -8.83
N LYS A 128 -18.11 -3.36 -9.13
CA LYS A 128 -17.01 -3.97 -9.90
C LYS A 128 -16.06 -4.70 -8.96
N THR A 129 -15.53 -5.81 -9.43
CA THR A 129 -14.52 -6.62 -8.73
C THR A 129 -13.11 -6.28 -9.21
N PRO A 130 -12.04 -6.72 -8.51
CA PRO A 130 -10.67 -6.55 -8.98
C PRO A 130 -10.46 -7.04 -10.42
N LEU A 131 -11.11 -8.14 -10.80
CA LEU A 131 -11.00 -8.68 -12.16
C LEU A 131 -11.62 -7.76 -13.22
N HIS A 132 -12.77 -7.13 -12.93
CA HIS A 132 -13.38 -6.16 -13.85
C HIS A 132 -12.41 -5.00 -14.16
N TRP A 133 -11.72 -4.51 -13.13
CA TRP A 133 -10.73 -3.45 -13.27
C TRP A 133 -9.45 -3.91 -13.97
N ALA A 134 -8.95 -5.11 -13.68
CA ALA A 134 -7.80 -5.68 -14.39
C ALA A 134 -8.02 -5.73 -15.91
N VAL A 135 -9.19 -6.20 -16.34
CA VAL A 135 -9.53 -6.28 -17.78
C VAL A 135 -9.67 -4.89 -18.39
N THR A 136 -10.38 -3.98 -17.71
CA THR A 136 -10.61 -2.61 -18.21
C THR A 136 -9.31 -1.84 -18.39
N TYR A 137 -8.41 -1.87 -17.39
CA TYR A 137 -7.14 -1.16 -17.45
C TYR A 137 -6.08 -1.83 -18.33
N ARG A 138 -6.20 -3.15 -18.59
CA ARG A 138 -5.34 -3.85 -19.56
C ARG A 138 -5.70 -3.47 -20.99
N ASN A 139 -6.99 -3.32 -21.30
CA ASN A 139 -7.44 -2.99 -22.66
C ASN A 139 -7.14 -1.53 -23.03
N ASN A 140 -7.13 -0.61 -22.06
CA ASN A 140 -6.81 0.80 -22.29
C ASN A 140 -5.30 1.10 -22.45
N LYS A 141 -4.41 0.11 -22.32
CA LYS A 141 -2.96 0.27 -22.56
C LYS A 141 -2.54 0.02 -24.02
N PHE A 142 -3.48 -0.27 -24.92
CA PHE A 142 -3.21 -0.60 -26.33
C PHE A 142 -4.01 0.26 -27.35
N THR A 143 -4.53 1.42 -26.93
CA THR A 143 -5.13 2.42 -27.83
C THR A 143 -4.35 3.72 -27.80
#